data_AF-A0A7S1WA84-F1
#
_entry.id   AF-A0A7S1WA84-F1
#
_cell.length_a   1.000
_cell.length_b   1.000
_cell.length_c   1.000
_cell.angle_alpha   90.00
_cell.angle_beta   90.00
_cell.angle_gamma   90.00
#
_symmetry.space_group_name_H-M   'P 1'
#
loop_
_entity.id
_entity.type
_entity.pdbx_description
1 polymer ?
#
loop_
_entity_poly.entity_id
_entity_poly.type
_entity_poly.pdbx_seq_one_letter_code
_entity_poly.pdbx_strand_id
1 'polypeptide(L)'
;IWDWVDQGLFEERDGMQYFTFGGEYGPADVPHNYNFCINGLIQPDRAPNPHLHEAKKVQQPLGFSAVGLGAGRVSVLNRHSFRPLDDLELSWSLTADGVEV
;
A
#
# COMPACT_ATOMS: atom_id res chain seq x y z
N ILE A 1 7.39 8.15 -4.74
CA ILE A 1 7.48 7.37 -3.48
C ILE A 1 8.84 6.71 -3.50
N TRP A 2 9.61 6.85 -2.42
CA TRP A 2 10.90 6.18 -2.25
C TRP A 2 10.83 5.34 -0.97
N ASP A 3 11.11 4.03 -1.00
CA ASP A 3 11.33 3.16 -2.17
C ASP A 3 10.19 2.15 -2.35
N TRP A 4 10.38 1.20 -3.27
CA TRP A 4 9.36 0.20 -3.55
C TRP A 4 9.38 -0.93 -2.52
N VAL A 5 10.55 -1.52 -2.27
CA VAL A 5 10.74 -2.74 -1.48
C VAL A 5 11.85 -2.56 -0.48
N ASP A 6 11.58 -2.94 0.77
CA ASP A 6 12.56 -2.95 1.84
C ASP A 6 13.76 -3.84 1.48
N GLN A 7 14.97 -3.32 1.66
CA GLN A 7 16.22 -4.02 1.36
C GLN A 7 16.73 -4.80 2.58
N GLY A 8 15.83 -5.55 3.22
CA GLY A 8 16.13 -6.42 4.36
C GLY A 8 16.59 -7.81 3.90
N LEU A 9 17.56 -8.38 4.60
CA LEU A 9 18.01 -9.76 4.38
C LEU A 9 17.26 -10.71 5.31
N PHE A 10 16.96 -11.91 4.83
CA PHE A 10 16.31 -12.92 5.65
C PHE A 10 17.34 -13.65 6.52
N GLU A 11 17.07 -13.76 7.81
CA GLU A 11 17.85 -14.54 8.77
C GLU A 11 16.93 -15.33 9.71
N GLU A 12 17.42 -16.46 10.21
CA GLU A 12 16.75 -17.22 11.25
C GLU A 12 17.64 -17.29 12.50
N ARG A 13 17.09 -16.96 13.68
CA ARG A 13 17.79 -17.00 14.97
C ARG A 13 16.88 -17.63 16.01
N ASP A 14 17.37 -18.65 16.71
CA ASP A 14 16.63 -19.39 17.73
C ASP A 14 15.23 -19.86 17.28
N GLY A 15 15.09 -20.22 16.00
CA GLY A 15 13.83 -20.67 15.39
C GLY A 15 12.84 -19.53 15.04
N MET A 16 13.26 -18.27 15.16
CA MET A 16 12.48 -17.10 14.73
C MET A 16 13.09 -16.47 13.48
N GLN A 17 12.22 -16.01 12.57
CA GLN A 17 12.60 -15.38 11.31
C GLN A 17 12.66 -13.86 11.45
N TYR A 18 13.68 -13.25 10.85
CA TYR A 18 13.94 -11.83 10.90
C TYR A 18 14.29 -11.28 9.53
N PHE A 19 13.87 -10.04 9.28
CA PHE A 19 14.49 -9.20 8.26
C PHE A 19 15.52 -8.30 8.92
N THR A 20 16.78 -8.48 8.52
CA THR A 20 17.94 -7.80 9.09
C THR A 20 18.46 -6.71 8.17
N PHE A 21 19.27 -5.82 8.73
CA PHE A 21 19.82 -4.67 8.03
C PHE A 21 21.25 -4.36 8.50
N GLY A 22 21.80 -3.21 8.08
CA GLY A 22 23.16 -2.81 8.44
C GLY A 22 23.39 -2.74 9.96
N GLY A 23 24.56 -3.19 10.42
CA GLY A 23 24.89 -3.25 11.85
C GLY A 23 24.61 -4.60 12.52
N GLU A 24 23.98 -5.53 11.79
CA GLU A 24 23.81 -6.92 12.24
C GLU A 24 24.85 -7.88 11.65
N TYR A 25 25.77 -7.36 10.84
CA TYR A 25 26.77 -8.14 10.11
C TYR A 25 28.19 -7.62 10.36
N GLY A 26 29.09 -8.54 10.70
CA GLY A 26 30.50 -8.26 10.93
C GLY A 26 30.80 -7.62 12.30
N PRO A 27 32.06 -7.20 12.52
CA PRO A 27 32.46 -6.53 13.77
C PRO A 27 31.76 -5.17 13.98
N ALA A 28 31.82 -4.66 15.21
CA ALA A 28 31.11 -3.42 15.60
C ALA A 28 31.58 -2.14 14.89
N ASP A 29 32.74 -2.16 14.23
CA ASP A 29 33.32 -1.04 13.48
C ASP A 29 33.01 -1.10 11.97
N VAL A 30 32.24 -2.09 11.50
CA VAL A 30 31.80 -2.16 10.11
C VAL A 30 30.89 -0.96 9.82
N PRO A 31 31.17 -0.14 8.78
CA PRO A 31 30.32 1.00 8.46
C PRO A 31 28.91 0.57 8.06
N HIS A 32 27.90 1.17 8.68
CA HIS A 32 26.49 0.96 8.34
C HIS A 32 25.65 2.18 8.65
N ASN A 33 24.44 2.24 8.09
CA ASN A 33 23.42 3.23 8.42
C ASN A 33 22.12 2.57 8.93
N TYR A 34 22.28 1.48 9.69
CA TYR A 34 21.20 0.76 10.35
C TYR A 34 20.06 0.39 9.39
N ASN A 35 18.82 0.64 9.81
CA ASN A 35 17.60 0.31 9.09
C ASN A 35 17.24 1.33 7.99
N PHE A 36 18.13 2.26 7.63
CA PHE A 36 17.83 3.26 6.60
C PHE A 36 17.52 2.64 5.23
N CYS A 37 17.93 1.38 4.99
CA CYS A 37 17.59 0.60 3.79
C CYS A 37 16.19 -0.06 3.83
N ILE A 38 15.45 0.07 4.94
CA ILE A 38 14.10 -0.44 5.15
C ILE A 38 13.12 0.74 5.03
N ASN A 39 12.82 1.13 3.79
CA ASN A 39 11.99 2.31 3.48
C ASN A 39 10.95 2.08 2.36
N GLY A 40 10.58 0.81 2.12
CA GLY A 40 9.71 0.38 1.04
C GLY A 40 8.22 0.50 1.33
N LEU A 41 7.44 0.53 0.25
CA LEU A 41 5.99 0.28 0.31
C LEU A 41 5.65 -1.17 0.66
N ILE A 42 6.57 -2.10 0.39
CA ILE A 42 6.42 -3.52 0.68
C ILE A 42 7.66 -4.06 1.40
N GLN A 43 7.43 -5.09 2.20
CA GLN A 43 8.44 -5.82 2.95
C GLN A 43 9.36 -6.64 2.02
N PRO A 44 10.49 -7.19 2.51
CA PRO A 44 11.41 -7.96 1.68
C PRO A 44 10.78 -9.21 1.05
N ASP A 45 9.75 -9.81 1.65
CA ASP A 45 8.96 -10.92 1.07
C ASP A 45 7.80 -10.45 0.17
N ARG A 46 7.70 -9.15 -0.08
CA ARG A 46 6.66 -8.46 -0.88
C ARG A 46 5.31 -8.38 -0.17
N ALA A 47 5.24 -8.68 1.13
CA ALA A 47 4.08 -8.36 1.93
C ALA A 47 3.84 -6.83 1.96
N PRO A 48 2.60 -6.36 1.79
CA PRO A 48 2.31 -4.93 1.74
C PRO A 48 2.46 -4.27 3.11
N ASN A 49 3.14 -3.13 3.18
CA ASN A 49 3.08 -2.26 4.35
C ASN A 49 1.78 -1.42 4.32
N PRO A 50 1.25 -0.98 5.47
CA PRO A 50 -0.03 -0.26 5.54
C PRO A 50 -0.15 0.93 4.58
N HIS A 51 0.95 1.70 4.41
CA HIS A 51 0.99 2.86 3.54
C HIS A 51 0.93 2.55 2.04
N LEU A 52 1.13 1.30 1.60
CA LEU A 52 0.84 0.89 0.21
C LEU A 52 -0.65 1.06 -0.11
N HIS A 53 -1.54 0.78 0.85
CA HIS A 53 -2.98 0.92 0.65
C HIS A 53 -3.37 2.39 0.43
N GLU A 54 -2.70 3.32 1.11
CA GLU A 54 -2.87 4.76 0.90
C GLU A 54 -2.35 5.18 -0.47
N ALA A 55 -1.16 4.70 -0.88
CA ALA A 55 -0.64 4.95 -2.22
C ALA A 55 -1.60 4.48 -3.31
N LYS A 56 -2.17 3.26 -3.17
CA LYS A 56 -3.20 2.73 -4.06
C LYS A 56 -4.43 3.64 -4.11
N LYS A 57 -4.90 4.11 -2.94
CA LYS A 57 -6.10 4.96 -2.83
C LYS A 57 -5.89 6.33 -3.48
N VAL A 58 -4.77 6.99 -3.19
CA VAL A 58 -4.47 8.34 -3.70
C VAL A 58 -4.20 8.34 -5.20
N GLN A 59 -3.57 7.27 -5.71
CA GLN A 59 -3.18 7.16 -7.11
C GLN A 59 -4.26 6.50 -7.99
N GLN A 60 -5.37 6.02 -7.43
CA GLN A 60 -6.41 5.37 -8.23
C GLN A 60 -6.93 6.32 -9.34
N PRO A 61 -7.19 5.80 -10.55
CA PRO A 61 -7.56 6.63 -11.70
C PRO A 61 -9.01 7.13 -11.67
N LEU A 62 -9.84 6.58 -10.78
CA LEU A 62 -11.25 6.97 -10.65
C LEU A 62 -11.49 7.79 -9.38
N GLY A 63 -11.99 9.01 -9.53
CA GLY A 63 -12.48 9.83 -8.42
C GLY A 63 -13.99 9.69 -8.25
N PHE A 64 -14.47 9.69 -7.01
CA PHE A 64 -15.90 9.66 -6.68
C PHE A 64 -16.24 10.82 -5.77
N SER A 65 -17.34 11.53 -6.04
CA SER A 65 -17.84 12.59 -5.17
C SER A 65 -19.35 12.53 -4.98
N ALA A 66 -19.78 12.79 -3.74
CA ALA A 66 -21.19 12.89 -3.39
C ALA A 66 -21.76 14.19 -3.96
N VAL A 67 -22.72 14.07 -4.88
CA VAL A 67 -23.43 15.23 -5.46
C VAL A 67 -24.92 15.23 -5.13
N GLY A 68 -25.41 14.15 -4.50
CA GLY A 68 -26.79 14.04 -4.03
C GLY A 68 -27.12 12.63 -3.57
N LEU A 69 -26.47 12.15 -2.50
CA LEU A 69 -26.61 10.76 -2.04
C LEU A 69 -28.05 10.38 -1.64
N GLY A 70 -28.85 11.32 -1.11
CA GLY A 70 -30.26 11.08 -0.80
C GLY A 70 -31.13 10.77 -2.03
N ALA A 71 -30.67 11.13 -3.22
CA ALA A 71 -31.29 10.76 -4.51
C ALA A 71 -30.47 9.69 -5.26
N GLY A 72 -29.50 9.04 -4.59
CA GLY A 72 -28.63 8.04 -5.19
C GLY A 72 -27.62 8.60 -6.20
N ARG A 73 -27.25 9.89 -6.11
CA ARG A 73 -26.36 10.54 -7.11
C ARG A 73 -24.92 10.67 -6.62
N VAL A 74 -24.02 10.06 -7.37
CA VAL A 74 -22.55 10.14 -7.23
C VAL A 74 -21.96 10.58 -8.56
N SER A 75 -20.98 11.49 -8.52
CA SER A 75 -20.20 11.86 -9.70
C SER A 75 -18.94 10.98 -9.79
N VAL A 76 -18.62 10.53 -11.00
CA VAL A 76 -17.43 9.71 -11.29
C VAL A 76 -16.51 10.50 -12.21
N LEU A 77 -15.26 10.68 -11.79
CA LEU A 77 -14.20 11.32 -12.57
C LEU A 77 -13.25 10.25 -13.10
N ASN A 78 -13.19 10.08 -14.41
CA ASN A 78 -12.18 9.26 -15.08
C ASN A 78 -10.89 10.09 -15.29
N ARG A 79 -9.78 9.69 -14.66
CA ARG A 79 -8.45 10.30 -14.85
C ARG A 79 -7.53 9.50 -15.78
N HIS A 80 -8.00 8.41 -16.38
CA HIS A 80 -7.24 7.75 -17.43
C HIS A 80 -7.02 8.71 -18.59
N SER A 81 -5.81 8.73 -19.15
CA SER A 81 -5.51 9.59 -20.29
C SER A 81 -6.16 9.11 -21.59
N PHE A 82 -6.30 7.79 -21.76
CA PHE A 82 -6.71 7.17 -23.05
C PHE A 82 -7.61 5.93 -22.90
N ARG A 83 -8.16 5.67 -21.70
CA ARG A 83 -8.96 4.47 -21.44
C ARG A 83 -10.39 4.85 -21.05
N PRO A 84 -11.43 4.31 -21.73
CA PRO A 84 -12.81 4.42 -21.28
C PRO A 84 -13.03 3.56 -20.02
N LEU A 85 -14.27 3.49 -19.52
CA LEU A 85 -14.61 2.71 -18.32
C LEU A 85 -15.39 1.43 -18.63
N ASP A 86 -15.47 1.05 -19.91
CA ASP A 86 -16.37 0.00 -20.41
C ASP A 86 -16.00 -1.40 -19.89
N ASP A 87 -14.80 -1.58 -19.36
CA ASP A 87 -14.29 -2.82 -18.78
C ASP A 87 -14.35 -2.86 -17.25
N LEU A 88 -15.01 -1.88 -16.63
CA LEU A 88 -15.20 -1.80 -15.18
C LEU A 88 -16.66 -1.96 -14.80
N GLU A 89 -16.90 -2.70 -13.72
CA GLU A 89 -18.19 -2.81 -13.08
C GLU A 89 -18.24 -1.89 -11.84
N LEU A 90 -19.30 -1.09 -11.73
CA LEU A 90 -19.56 -0.27 -10.55
C LEU A 90 -20.53 -1.01 -9.62
N SER A 91 -20.02 -1.49 -8.49
CA SER A 91 -20.82 -2.02 -7.39
C SER A 91 -20.94 -0.99 -6.26
N TRP A 92 -22.09 -0.93 -5.60
CA TRP A 92 -22.30 -0.12 -4.41
C TRP A 92 -23.10 -0.91 -3.37
N SER A 93 -22.93 -0.55 -2.11
CA SER A 93 -23.74 -1.03 -0.99
C SER A 93 -24.00 0.12 -0.01
N LEU A 94 -25.07 0.01 0.77
CA LEU A 94 -25.35 0.92 1.89
C LEU A 94 -25.12 0.15 3.18
N THR A 95 -24.40 0.76 4.12
CA THR A 95 -24.08 0.11 5.40
C THR A 95 -24.48 1.03 6.55
N ALA A 96 -25.21 0.48 7.51
CA ALA A 96 -25.56 1.13 8.77
C ALA A 96 -25.09 0.24 9.92
N ASP A 97 -24.36 0.81 10.88
CA ASP A 97 -23.84 0.08 12.05
C ASP A 97 -23.04 -1.19 11.69
N GLY A 98 -22.33 -1.16 10.56
CA GLY A 98 -21.53 -2.29 10.06
C GLY A 98 -22.35 -3.39 9.36
N VAL A 99 -23.65 -3.21 9.17
CA VAL A 99 -24.56 -4.15 8.48
C VAL A 99 -25.05 -3.55 7.18
N GLU A 100 -25.04 -4.35 6.10
CA GLU A 100 -25.56 -3.95 4.79
C GLU A 100 -27.10 -3.90 4.80
N VAL A 101 -27.69 -2.86 4.17
CA VAL A 101 -29.13 -2.57 4.17
C VAL A 101 -29.69 -2.26 2.78
#